data_AF-A0AAW4YDR2-F1
#
_entry.id   AF-A0AAW4YDR2-F1
#
_cell.length_a   1.000
_cell.length_b   1.000
_cell.length_c   1.000
_cell.angle_alpha   90.00
_cell.angle_beta   90.00
_cell.angle_gamma   90.00
#
_symmetry.space_group_name_H-M   'P 1'
#
loop_
_entity.id
_entity.type
_entity.pdbx_description
1 polymer ?
#
loop_
_entity_poly.entity_id
_entity_poly.type
_entity_poly.pdbx_seq_one_letter_code
_entity_poly.pdbx_strand_id
1 'polypeptide(L)' 'MNGKKANTINRYKYFHHVDHQKIQQSSKKTLWASLIITLLFTVIEFVGGLVSNSLALLSDSFHMLSDVLAL' A
#
# COMPACT_ATOMS: atom_id res chain seq x y z
N MET A 1 -50.78 36.63 -27.78
CA MET A 1 -50.25 35.24 -27.88
C MET A 1 -49.25 35.01 -26.76
N ASN A 2 -49.60 34.08 -25.86
CA ASN A 2 -48.90 33.72 -24.62
C ASN A 2 -47.80 32.68 -24.91
N GLY A 3 -46.74 32.65 -24.09
CA GLY A 3 -45.93 31.46 -23.92
C GLY A 3 -44.49 31.51 -24.44
N LYS A 4 -43.68 32.49 -24.03
CA LYS A 4 -42.22 32.31 -24.08
C LYS A 4 -41.79 31.43 -22.91
N LYS A 5 -41.52 30.17 -23.25
CA LYS A 5 -40.92 29.16 -22.37
C LYS A 5 -39.57 29.63 -21.85
N ALA A 6 -39.50 30.05 -20.60
CA ALA A 6 -38.23 30.13 -19.88
C ALA A 6 -38.05 28.81 -19.12
N ASN A 7 -37.49 27.82 -19.82
CA ASN A 7 -37.04 26.58 -19.22
C ASN A 7 -35.86 26.95 -18.31
N THR A 8 -36.11 27.03 -17.00
CA THR A 8 -35.12 27.32 -15.96
C THR A 8 -34.06 26.22 -15.94
N ILE A 9 -33.01 26.49 -16.71
CA ILE A 9 -31.67 25.90 -16.68
C ILE A 9 -31.35 25.25 -15.33
N ASN A 10 -31.33 23.92 -15.35
CA ASN A 10 -30.82 23.06 -14.30
C ASN A 10 -29.42 23.53 -13.89
N ARG A 11 -29.32 24.04 -12.66
CA ARG A 11 -28.04 24.43 -12.05
C ARG A 11 -27.28 23.17 -11.68
N TYR A 12 -26.51 22.65 -12.63
CA TYR A 12 -25.52 21.62 -12.35
C TYR A 12 -24.51 22.20 -11.36
N LYS A 13 -24.61 21.75 -10.11
CA LYS A 13 -23.56 21.96 -9.10
C LYS A 13 -22.31 21.27 -9.61
N TYR A 14 -21.38 22.04 -10.13
CA TYR A 14 -20.02 21.59 -10.35
C TYR A 14 -19.42 21.27 -8.98
N PHE A 15 -19.34 19.98 -8.66
CA PHE A 15 -18.57 19.48 -7.55
C PHE A 15 -17.11 19.81 -7.86
N HIS A 16 -16.54 20.77 -7.13
CA HIS A 16 -15.10 20.96 -7.09
C HIS A 16 -14.50 19.69 -6.47
N HIS A 17 -13.99 18.81 -7.33
CA HIS A 17 -13.10 17.73 -6.92
C HIS A 17 -11.87 18.40 -6.30
N VAL A 18 -11.88 18.53 -4.98
CA VAL A 18 -10.72 18.95 -4.22
C VAL A 18 -9.73 17.80 -4.39
N ASP A 19 -8.74 18.00 -5.25
CA ASP A 19 -7.69 17.03 -5.50
C ASP A 19 -6.95 16.82 -4.18
N HIS A 20 -7.30 15.75 -3.47
CA HIS A 20 -6.58 15.32 -2.28
C HIS A 20 -5.27 14.68 -2.76
N GLN A 21 -4.35 15.52 -3.21
CA GLN A 21 -2.94 15.20 -3.37
C GLN A 21 -2.40 14.90 -1.96
N LYS A 22 -2.63 13.68 -1.46
CA LYS A 22 -1.90 13.15 -0.31
C LYS A 22 -0.42 13.19 -0.69
N ILE A 23 0.30 14.20 -0.21
CA ILE A 23 1.75 14.23 -0.22
C ILE A 23 2.21 13.11 0.73
N GLN A 24 2.26 11.89 0.20
CA GLN A 24 2.66 10.68 0.92
C GLN A 24 4.20 10.56 0.91
N GLN A 25 4.92 11.66 1.18
CA GLN A 25 6.38 11.65 1.21
C GLN A 25 6.96 10.93 2.43
N SER A 26 6.13 10.62 3.43
CA SER A 26 6.59 9.95 4.66
C SER A 26 6.59 8.41 4.59
N SER A 27 5.98 7.80 3.57
CA SER A 27 5.85 6.34 3.50
C SER A 27 7.13 5.62 3.07
N LYS A 28 7.98 6.24 2.24
CA LYS A 28 9.22 5.58 1.77
C LYS A 28 10.20 5.30 2.92
N LYS A 29 10.32 6.23 3.87
CA LYS A 29 11.22 6.05 5.03
C LYS A 29 10.72 4.94 5.97
N THR A 30 9.41 4.89 6.21
CA THR A 30 8.80 3.82 7.00
C THR A 30 8.89 2.47 6.32
N LEU A 31 8.66 2.40 4.99
CA LEU A 31 8.84 1.16 4.22
C LEU A 31 10.28 0.66 4.24
N TRP A 32 11.26 1.56 4.10
CA TRP A 32 12.67 1.21 4.21
C TRP A 32 13.05 0.74 5.60
N ALA A 33 12.51 1.36 6.65
CA ALA A 33 12.74 0.92 8.02
C ALA A 33 12.14 -0.48 8.27
N SER A 34 10.91 -0.74 7.83
CA SER A 34 10.30 -2.06 7.95
C SER A 34 11.02 -3.12 7.11
N LEU A 35 11.47 -2.78 5.89
CA LEU A 35 12.22 -3.68 5.02
C LEU A 35 13.49 -4.20 5.70
N ILE A 36 14.26 -3.31 6.32
CA ILE A 36 15.50 -3.67 7.02
C ILE A 36 15.22 -4.61 8.20
N ILE A 37 14.17 -4.32 8.98
CA ILE A 37 13.77 -5.15 10.13
C ILE A 37 13.31 -6.53 9.65
N THR A 38 12.44 -6.59 8.65
CA THR A 38 11.95 -7.85 8.06
C THR A 38 13.11 -8.67 7.51
N LEU A 39 14.04 -8.07 6.77
CA LEU A 39 15.20 -8.76 6.22
C LEU A 39 16.05 -9.41 7.33
N LEU A 40 16.28 -8.69 8.43
CA LEU A 40 17.01 -9.19 9.59
C LEU A 40 16.28 -10.39 10.23
N PHE A 41 14.96 -10.30 10.36
CA PHE A 41 14.14 -11.38 10.91
C PHE A 41 14.15 -12.60 10.00
N THR A 42 14.04 -12.43 8.69
CA THR A 42 14.15 -13.50 7.70
C THR A 42 15.48 -14.23 7.80
N VAL A 43 16.61 -13.54 8.02
CA VAL A 43 17.91 -14.20 8.24
C VAL A 43 17.92 -15.01 9.53
N ILE A 44 17.35 -14.45 10.61
CA ILE A 44 17.27 -15.14 11.90
C ILE A 44 16.39 -16.38 11.80
N GLU A 45 15.22 -16.31 11.17
CA GLU A 45 14.35 -17.47 10.97
C GLU A 45 14.94 -18.47 9.99
N PHE A 46 15.67 -18.02 8.96
CA PHE A 46 16.38 -18.93 8.06
C PHE A 46 17.43 -19.74 8.83
N VAL A 47 18.26 -19.08 9.65
CA VAL A 47 19.24 -19.75 10.49
C VAL A 47 18.57 -20.58 11.59
N GLY A 48 17.51 -20.08 12.22
CA GLY A 48 16.73 -20.77 13.25
C GLY A 48 16.00 -22.00 12.72
N GLY A 49 15.52 -21.95 11.47
CA GLY A 49 14.91 -23.05 10.74
C GLY A 49 15.94 -24.11 10.37
N LEU A 50 17.16 -23.71 10.00
CA LEU A 50 18.28 -24.63 9.81
C LEU A 50 18.71 -25.31 11.12
N VAL A 51 18.85 -24.55 12.22
CA VAL A 51 19.22 -25.09 13.53
C VAL A 51 18.12 -26.01 14.08
N SER A 52 16.86 -25.67 13.87
CA SER A 52 15.71 -26.49 14.31
C SER A 52 15.37 -27.61 13.34
N ASN A 53 16.11 -27.77 12.23
CA ASN A 53 15.83 -28.73 11.15
C ASN A 53 14.37 -28.68 10.63
N SER A 54 13.72 -27.51 10.71
CA SER A 54 12.30 -27.35 10.40
C SER A 54 12.11 -26.66 9.06
N LEU A 55 11.77 -27.46 8.04
CA LEU A 55 11.39 -26.96 6.71
C LEU A 55 10.14 -26.08 6.75
N ALA A 56 9.29 -26.23 7.78
CA ALA A 56 8.10 -25.40 7.95
C ALA A 56 8.48 -23.94 8.23
N LEU A 57 9.45 -23.69 9.11
CA LEU A 57 9.95 -22.34 9.39
C LEU A 57 10.69 -21.79 8.16
N LEU A 58 11.48 -22.62 7.49
CA LEU A 58 12.19 -22.22 6.28
C LEU A 58 11.23 -21.77 5.16
N SER A 59 10.13 -22.49 4.98
CA SER A 59 9.08 -22.15 4.00
C SER A 59 8.40 -20.82 4.30
N ASP A 60 8.17 -20.51 5.58
CA ASP A 60 7.53 -19.27 6.01
C ASP A 60 8.48 -18.07 5.75
N SER A 61 9.76 -18.23 6.11
CA SER A 61 10.79 -17.21 5.86
C SER A 61 11.00 -16.93 4.38
N PHE A 62 10.90 -17.94 3.50
CA PHE A 62 11.03 -17.75 2.05
C PHE A 62 9.88 -16.94 1.45
N HIS A 63 8.65 -17.15 1.91
CA HIS A 63 7.52 -16.34 1.45
C HIS A 63 7.68 -14.88 1.91
N MET A 64 8.06 -14.67 3.17
CA MET A 64 8.37 -13.33 3.69
C MET A 64 9.53 -12.66 2.92
N LEU A 65 10.57 -13.41 2.55
CA LEU A 65 11.67 -12.89 1.73
C LEU A 65 11.19 -12.45 0.34
N SER A 66 10.29 -13.22 -0.30
CA SER A 66 9.75 -12.87 -1.61
C SER A 66 8.97 -11.56 -1.56
N ASP A 67 8.20 -11.32 -0.50
CA ASP A 67 7.47 -10.07 -0.29
C ASP A 67 8.41 -8.88 -0.10
N VAL A 68 9.56 -9.09 0.57
CA VAL A 68 10.62 -8.07 0.74
C VAL A 68 11.35 -7.77 -0.58
N LEU A 69 11.60 -8.78 -1.42
CA LEU A 69 12.26 -8.61 -2.73
C LEU A 69 11.36 -7.94 -3.77
N ALA A 70 10.05 -8.05 -3.63
CA ALA A 70 9.06 -7.44 -4.51
C ALA A 70 8.74 -5.96 -4.17
N LEU A 71 9.21 -5.48 -3.02
CA LEU A 71 8.97 -4.13 -2.49
C LEU A 71 9.99 -3.11 -3.01
#